data_AF-W4I8J8-F1
#
_entry.id   AF-W4I8J8-F1
#
_cell.length_a   1.000
_cell.length_b   1.000
_cell.length_c   1.000
_cell.angle_alpha   90.00
_cell.angle_beta   90.00
_cell.angle_gamma   90.00
#
_symmetry.space_group_name_H-M   'P 1'
#
loop_
_entity.id
_entity.type
_entity.pdbx_description
1 polymer ?
#
loop_
_entity_poly.entity_id
_entity_poly.type
_entity_poly.pdbx_seq_one_letter_code
_entity_poly.pdbx_strand_id
1 'polypeptide(L)'
;MEEQNEEIEKTVEESEEINEEVYEELFLFASSDNDLVKKESLRIILSLLEEKEFIDHIIKNNKKYLKTLISSLNSRCKLLTLECLLNLSAQLPKELTERNLIEILFDMMKEEEKIEDNCIDLYIMIISNLTRCKEGVYKVLDINNDSNINIKEDNFKVSFFLNKLLYFFFLPIKPSINKNLSDKYIYVSHVLINISSIKESIVFFKNVAFLNKISDQILNVERFRAILPFIINLCLNEVIHPYIFHDDCYLFPYVLSYLYTNDYNITKSGSYNNSNNNEEINTQNIHHIIMNKSSILVSCSVIKSRILIILFYLCNRDYSREKLLSYGISDILKNWKSCEKNAEFINDIENVTNKLIEGSNSREAIAT
;
A
#
# COMPACT_ATOMS: atom_id res chain seq x y z
N MET A 1 -60.51 31.24 -25.65
CA MET A 1 -59.54 32.10 -24.96
C MET A 1 -59.91 32.05 -23.49
N GLU A 2 -59.91 30.88 -22.85
CA GLU A 2 -58.76 29.98 -22.58
C GLU A 2 -57.64 30.72 -21.82
N GLU A 3 -57.77 30.74 -20.50
CA GLU A 3 -56.64 30.63 -19.59
C GLU A 3 -57.01 29.53 -18.59
N GLN A 4 -56.45 28.35 -18.83
CA GLN A 4 -56.46 27.20 -17.93
C GLN A 4 -55.48 27.50 -16.79
N ASN A 5 -55.96 27.57 -15.55
CA ASN A 5 -55.10 27.45 -14.39
C ASN A 5 -54.86 25.95 -14.14
N GLU A 6 -53.70 25.47 -14.58
CA GLU A 6 -53.17 24.16 -14.22
C GLU A 6 -52.94 24.12 -12.70
N GLU A 7 -53.72 23.30 -12.01
CA GLU A 7 -53.36 22.80 -10.68
C GLU A 7 -52.09 21.98 -10.82
N ILE A 8 -50.96 22.56 -10.40
CA ILE A 8 -49.73 21.80 -10.17
C ILE A 8 -49.98 20.97 -8.91
N GLU A 9 -50.43 19.73 -9.09
CA GLU A 9 -50.28 18.68 -8.09
C GLU A 9 -48.79 18.51 -7.79
N LYS A 10 -48.32 19.17 -6.74
CA LYS A 10 -47.07 18.78 -6.08
C LYS A 10 -47.34 17.45 -5.41
N THR A 11 -47.01 16.37 -6.11
CA THR A 11 -46.71 15.08 -5.51
C THR A 11 -45.62 15.31 -4.49
N VAL A 12 -46.02 15.35 -3.21
CA VAL A 12 -45.11 15.19 -2.09
C VAL A 12 -44.62 13.75 -2.23
N GLU A 13 -43.37 13.57 -2.64
CA GLU A 13 -42.67 12.31 -2.41
C GLU A 13 -42.66 12.11 -0.89
N GLU A 14 -43.63 11.35 -0.39
CA GLU A 14 -43.56 10.78 0.94
C GLU A 14 -42.32 9.88 0.95
N SER A 15 -41.22 10.38 1.51
CA SER A 15 -40.14 9.52 1.93
C SER A 15 -40.73 8.58 2.97
N GLU A 16 -41.04 7.33 2.59
CA GLU A 16 -41.36 6.28 3.53
C GLU A 16 -40.15 6.13 4.46
N GLU A 17 -40.23 6.70 5.66
CA GLU A 17 -39.24 6.48 6.71
C GLU A 17 -39.17 4.97 6.96
N ILE A 18 -38.03 4.36 6.63
CA ILE A 18 -37.81 2.95 6.90
C ILE A 18 -37.96 2.74 8.41
N ASN A 19 -38.88 1.86 8.81
CA ASN A 19 -39.07 1.52 10.22
C ASN A 19 -37.77 0.91 10.79
N GLU A 20 -37.07 1.66 11.65
CA GLU A 20 -35.81 1.26 12.30
C GLU A 20 -35.93 -0.11 13.02
N GLU A 21 -37.14 -0.52 13.43
CA GLU A 21 -37.43 -1.82 14.04
C GLU A 21 -37.12 -3.00 13.11
N VAL A 22 -37.25 -2.84 11.79
CA VAL A 22 -36.96 -3.89 10.81
C VAL A 22 -35.46 -4.23 10.82
N TYR A 23 -34.60 -3.22 10.97
CA TYR A 23 -33.17 -3.44 11.09
C TYR A 23 -32.81 -4.14 12.42
N GLU A 24 -33.50 -3.80 13.51
CA GLU A 24 -33.31 -4.49 14.78
C GLU A 24 -33.65 -5.98 14.69
N GLU A 25 -34.78 -6.31 14.08
CA GLU A 25 -35.23 -7.68 13.86
C GLU A 25 -34.24 -8.44 12.96
N LEU A 26 -33.73 -7.79 11.92
CA LEU A 26 -32.72 -8.36 11.02
C LEU A 26 -31.44 -8.77 11.78
N PHE A 27 -30.92 -7.91 12.66
CA PHE A 27 -29.76 -8.24 13.48
C PHE A 27 -30.06 -9.29 14.56
N LEU A 28 -31.30 -9.38 15.04
CA LEU A 28 -31.73 -10.47 15.90
C LEU A 28 -31.69 -11.80 15.15
N PHE A 29 -32.21 -11.86 13.92
CA PHE A 29 -32.14 -13.06 13.09
C PHE A 29 -30.71 -13.44 12.69
N ALA A 30 -29.83 -12.45 12.45
CA ALA A 30 -28.41 -12.70 12.23
C ALA A 30 -27.71 -13.32 13.46
N SER A 31 -28.28 -13.16 14.67
CA SER A 31 -27.79 -13.83 15.89
C SER A 31 -28.40 -15.21 16.15
N SER A 32 -29.33 -15.68 15.31
CA SER A 32 -30.06 -16.93 15.50
C SER A 32 -29.15 -18.18 15.49
N ASP A 33 -29.48 -19.19 16.30
CA ASP A 33 -28.83 -20.50 16.26
C ASP A 33 -29.20 -21.32 15.02
N ASN A 34 -30.25 -20.92 14.29
CA ASN A 34 -30.61 -21.55 13.03
C ASN A 34 -29.70 -21.04 11.89
N ASP A 35 -28.82 -21.91 11.39
CA ASP A 35 -27.86 -21.61 10.31
C ASP A 35 -28.52 -21.01 9.06
N LEU A 36 -29.72 -21.47 8.67
CA LEU A 36 -30.42 -20.97 7.49
C LEU A 36 -30.92 -19.54 7.69
N VAL A 37 -31.55 -19.29 8.84
CA VAL A 37 -32.04 -17.95 9.22
C VAL A 37 -30.86 -16.97 9.30
N LYS A 38 -29.82 -17.34 10.04
CA LYS A 38 -28.59 -16.54 10.16
C LYS A 38 -27.98 -16.23 8.79
N LYS A 39 -27.88 -17.23 7.91
CA LYS A 39 -27.32 -17.06 6.56
C LYS A 39 -28.14 -16.06 5.74
N GLU A 40 -29.45 -16.22 5.65
CA GLU A 40 -30.28 -15.32 4.84
C GLU A 40 -30.32 -13.90 5.43
N SER A 41 -30.34 -13.76 6.76
CA SER A 41 -30.23 -12.44 7.41
C SER A 41 -28.90 -11.76 7.11
N LEU A 42 -27.77 -12.48 7.18
CA LEU A 42 -26.46 -11.93 6.82
C LEU A 42 -26.38 -11.54 5.34
N ARG A 43 -27.07 -12.25 4.43
CA ARG A 43 -27.14 -11.87 3.00
C ARG A 43 -27.88 -10.57 2.81
N ILE A 44 -29.01 -10.39 3.50
CA ILE A 44 -29.77 -9.14 3.48
C ILE A 44 -28.93 -8.00 4.06
N ILE A 45 -28.27 -8.23 5.21
CA ILE A 45 -27.34 -7.25 5.79
C ILE A 45 -26.29 -6.86 4.76
N LEU A 46 -25.62 -7.84 4.14
CA LEU A 46 -24.58 -7.58 3.13
C LEU A 46 -25.10 -6.71 1.97
N SER A 47 -26.30 -6.99 1.44
CA SER A 47 -26.88 -6.19 0.36
C SER A 47 -27.22 -4.76 0.76
N LEU A 48 -27.47 -4.51 2.05
CA LEU A 48 -27.80 -3.18 2.56
C LEU A 48 -26.57 -2.36 2.95
N LEU A 49 -25.36 -2.94 2.99
CA LEU A 49 -24.14 -2.22 3.39
C LEU A 49 -23.68 -1.14 2.41
N GLU A 50 -24.30 -1.05 1.24
CA GLU A 50 -24.10 0.05 0.28
C GLU A 50 -25.01 1.26 0.59
N GLU A 51 -26.06 1.05 1.40
CA GLU A 51 -27.06 2.06 1.73
C GLU A 51 -26.64 2.91 2.93
N LYS A 52 -26.52 4.23 2.70
CA LYS A 52 -26.04 5.16 3.73
C LYS A 52 -26.91 5.15 5.00
N GLU A 53 -28.23 5.10 4.85
CA GLU A 53 -29.16 5.11 5.98
C GLU A 53 -28.98 3.89 6.89
N PHE A 54 -28.71 2.72 6.30
CA PHE A 54 -28.43 1.50 7.05
C PHE A 54 -27.11 1.59 7.80
N ILE A 55 -26.07 2.17 7.18
CA ILE A 55 -24.77 2.41 7.82
C ILE A 55 -24.91 3.40 8.97
N ASP A 56 -25.65 4.49 8.80
CA ASP A 56 -25.93 5.48 9.84
C ASP A 56 -26.66 4.84 11.03
N HIS A 57 -27.62 3.94 10.78
CA HIS A 57 -28.26 3.14 11.83
C HIS A 57 -27.30 2.19 12.54
N ILE A 58 -26.38 1.57 11.81
CA ILE A 58 -25.32 0.74 12.40
C ILE A 58 -24.41 1.57 13.30
N ILE A 59 -24.03 2.78 12.90
CA ILE A 59 -23.21 3.68 13.72
C ILE A 59 -23.92 3.99 15.04
N LYS A 60 -25.20 4.37 14.99
CA LYS A 60 -26.05 4.68 16.16
C LYS A 60 -26.11 3.51 17.15
N ASN A 61 -26.07 2.27 16.65
CA ASN A 61 -26.22 1.04 17.42
C ASN A 61 -24.96 0.14 17.43
N ASN A 62 -23.78 0.72 17.19
CA ASN A 62 -22.58 -0.03 16.80
C ASN A 62 -22.20 -1.17 17.77
N LYS A 63 -22.44 -1.00 19.07
CA LYS A 63 -22.05 -1.97 20.09
C LYS A 63 -22.81 -3.28 19.94
N LYS A 64 -24.11 -3.21 19.66
CA LYS A 64 -24.99 -4.38 19.51
C LYS A 64 -24.69 -5.06 18.17
N TYR A 65 -24.76 -4.32 17.08
CA TYR A 65 -24.71 -4.87 15.73
C TYR A 65 -23.34 -5.40 15.34
N LEU A 66 -22.26 -4.64 15.61
CA LEU A 66 -20.91 -5.12 15.31
C LEU A 66 -20.56 -6.34 16.16
N LYS A 67 -21.02 -6.40 17.41
CA LYS A 67 -20.84 -7.60 18.25
C LYS A 67 -21.54 -8.82 17.63
N THR A 68 -22.77 -8.67 17.14
CA THR A 68 -23.50 -9.76 16.47
C THR A 68 -22.71 -10.30 15.27
N LEU A 69 -22.21 -9.41 14.40
CA LEU A 69 -21.42 -9.81 13.24
C LEU A 69 -20.12 -10.49 13.66
N ILE A 70 -19.36 -9.88 14.57
CA ILE A 70 -18.09 -10.45 15.06
C ILE A 70 -18.32 -11.83 15.70
N SER A 71 -19.38 -12.03 16.49
CA SER A 71 -19.68 -13.35 17.07
C SER A 71 -20.05 -14.40 16.01
N SER A 72 -20.55 -13.98 14.85
CA SER A 72 -20.91 -14.86 13.75
C SER A 72 -19.70 -15.43 13.00
N LEU A 73 -18.49 -14.92 13.24
CA LEU A 73 -17.24 -15.48 12.68
C LEU A 73 -16.98 -16.93 13.11
N ASN A 74 -17.49 -17.34 14.28
CA ASN A 74 -17.37 -18.70 14.80
C ASN A 74 -18.45 -19.66 14.26
N SER A 75 -19.28 -19.21 13.32
CA SER A 75 -20.37 -20.01 12.74
C SER A 75 -20.02 -20.58 11.38
N ARG A 76 -20.90 -21.43 10.83
CA ARG A 76 -20.80 -21.91 9.44
C ARG A 76 -20.98 -20.79 8.41
N CYS A 77 -21.46 -19.62 8.83
CA CYS A 77 -21.63 -18.43 7.99
C CYS A 77 -20.38 -17.51 8.00
N LYS A 78 -19.21 -18.01 8.42
CA LYS A 78 -17.96 -17.25 8.52
C LYS A 78 -17.64 -16.44 7.27
N LEU A 79 -17.67 -17.04 6.08
CA LEU A 79 -17.30 -16.36 4.83
C LEU A 79 -18.20 -15.14 4.57
N LEU A 80 -19.52 -15.33 4.67
CA LEU A 80 -20.49 -14.25 4.49
C LEU A 80 -20.34 -13.16 5.57
N THR A 81 -20.03 -13.56 6.80
CA THR A 81 -19.73 -12.62 7.89
C THR A 81 -18.48 -11.79 7.57
N LEU A 82 -17.44 -12.40 7.01
CA LEU A 82 -16.24 -11.69 6.57
C LEU A 82 -16.52 -10.73 5.42
N GLU A 83 -17.42 -11.06 4.50
CA GLU A 83 -17.86 -10.14 3.44
C GLU A 83 -18.59 -8.93 4.01
N CYS A 84 -19.46 -9.12 5.02
CA CYS A 84 -20.08 -8.02 5.75
C CYS A 84 -19.02 -7.15 6.46
N LEU A 85 -18.08 -7.77 7.18
CA LEU A 85 -17.03 -7.07 7.90
C LEU A 85 -16.04 -6.36 6.96
N LEU A 86 -15.79 -6.91 5.77
CA LEU A 86 -14.97 -6.26 4.75
C LEU A 86 -15.60 -4.95 4.28
N ASN A 87 -16.89 -4.97 3.96
CA ASN A 87 -17.64 -3.76 3.58
C ASN A 87 -17.70 -2.75 4.73
N LEU A 88 -18.01 -3.21 5.94
CA LEU A 88 -18.04 -2.35 7.12
C LEU A 88 -16.66 -1.78 7.47
N SER A 89 -15.58 -2.54 7.32
CA SER A 89 -14.21 -2.06 7.61
C SER A 89 -13.79 -0.90 6.74
N ALA A 90 -14.29 -0.81 5.51
CA ALA A 90 -14.03 0.31 4.61
C ALA A 90 -14.72 1.61 5.06
N GLN A 91 -15.82 1.50 5.80
CA GLN A 91 -16.69 2.62 6.19
C GLN A 91 -16.53 3.00 7.67
N LEU A 92 -16.37 2.01 8.55
CA LEU A 92 -16.34 2.11 10.01
C LEU A 92 -15.03 1.52 10.61
N PRO A 93 -13.84 1.91 10.12
CA PRO A 93 -12.58 1.27 10.56
C PRO A 93 -12.28 1.51 12.05
N LYS A 94 -12.68 2.65 12.59
CA LYS A 94 -12.45 2.99 14.00
C LYS A 94 -13.30 2.14 14.94
N GLU A 95 -14.61 2.08 14.68
CA GLU A 95 -15.58 1.36 15.49
C GLU A 95 -15.25 -0.14 15.55
N LEU A 96 -14.82 -0.72 14.42
CA LEU A 96 -14.40 -2.12 14.36
C LEU A 96 -13.06 -2.37 15.09
N THR A 97 -12.13 -1.42 15.01
CA THR A 97 -10.88 -1.49 15.79
C THR A 97 -11.14 -1.46 17.29
N GLU A 98 -12.06 -0.61 17.77
CA GLU A 98 -12.49 -0.54 19.17
C GLU A 98 -13.21 -1.81 19.66
N ARG A 99 -13.67 -2.66 18.73
CA ARG A 99 -14.25 -3.98 19.02
C ARG A 99 -13.22 -5.12 18.96
N ASN A 100 -11.92 -4.78 18.95
CA ASN A 100 -10.79 -5.72 18.89
C ASN A 100 -10.83 -6.64 17.66
N LEU A 101 -11.40 -6.17 16.54
CA LEU A 101 -11.49 -7.00 15.35
C LEU A 101 -10.10 -7.41 14.83
N ILE A 102 -9.08 -6.55 14.97
CA ILE A 102 -7.71 -6.88 14.58
C ILE A 102 -7.24 -8.13 15.31
N GLU A 103 -7.32 -8.15 16.64
CA GLU A 103 -6.87 -9.30 17.45
C GLU A 103 -7.64 -10.57 17.13
N ILE A 104 -8.96 -10.48 16.99
CA ILE A 104 -9.81 -11.61 16.62
C ILE A 104 -9.36 -12.20 15.28
N LEU A 105 -9.12 -11.36 14.27
CA LEU A 105 -8.65 -11.82 12.96
C LEU A 105 -7.24 -12.44 13.03
N PHE A 106 -6.34 -11.95 13.90
CA PHE A 106 -5.03 -12.56 14.09
C PHE A 106 -5.09 -13.91 14.80
N ASP A 107 -6.00 -14.09 15.76
CA ASP A 107 -6.26 -15.39 16.38
C ASP A 107 -6.75 -16.39 15.32
N MET A 108 -7.70 -15.97 14.47
CA MET A 108 -8.18 -16.80 13.35
C MET A 108 -7.06 -17.10 12.33
N MET A 109 -6.22 -16.12 11.98
CA MET A 109 -5.06 -16.36 11.10
C MET A 109 -4.13 -17.44 11.66
N LYS A 110 -3.89 -17.45 12.97
CA LYS A 110 -3.02 -18.42 13.63
C LYS A 110 -3.61 -19.83 13.59
N GLU A 111 -4.92 -19.96 13.74
CA GLU A 111 -5.62 -21.24 13.64
C GLU A 111 -5.62 -21.80 12.21
N GLU A 112 -5.75 -20.91 11.22
CA GLU A 112 -5.98 -21.32 9.83
C GLU A 112 -4.73 -21.35 8.93
N GLU A 113 -3.57 -20.87 9.40
CA GLU A 113 -2.36 -20.71 8.55
C GLU A 113 -1.89 -21.99 7.86
N LYS A 114 -2.21 -23.16 8.43
CA LYS A 114 -1.82 -24.49 7.89
C LYS A 114 -2.91 -25.12 7.03
N ILE A 115 -4.10 -24.51 6.97
CA ILE A 115 -5.23 -24.98 6.17
C ILE A 115 -5.07 -24.45 4.74
N GLU A 116 -5.26 -25.28 3.72
CA GLU A 116 -5.06 -24.88 2.32
C GLU A 116 -6.08 -23.82 1.88
N ASP A 117 -7.37 -24.11 2.07
CA ASP A 117 -8.50 -23.24 1.71
C ASP A 117 -8.87 -22.24 2.82
N ASN A 118 -7.85 -21.61 3.44
CA ASN A 118 -8.07 -20.60 4.48
C ASN A 118 -8.47 -19.22 3.93
N CYS A 119 -9.11 -18.40 4.78
CA CYS A 119 -9.59 -17.06 4.44
C CYS A 119 -8.60 -15.93 4.80
N ILE A 120 -7.29 -16.21 4.87
CA ILE A 120 -6.28 -15.26 5.35
C ILE A 120 -6.20 -13.99 4.48
N ASP A 121 -6.45 -14.09 3.19
CA ASP A 121 -6.54 -12.91 2.31
C ASP A 121 -7.65 -11.96 2.74
N LEU A 122 -8.86 -12.45 3.01
CA LEU A 122 -9.95 -11.62 3.52
C LEU A 122 -9.61 -10.97 4.86
N TYR A 123 -8.94 -11.70 5.77
CA TYR A 123 -8.48 -11.14 7.03
C TYR A 123 -7.51 -9.98 6.83
N ILE A 124 -6.52 -10.16 5.93
CA ILE A 124 -5.55 -9.12 5.59
C ILE A 124 -6.26 -7.93 4.91
N MET A 125 -7.23 -8.16 4.03
CA MET A 125 -8.01 -7.10 3.39
C MET A 125 -8.78 -6.27 4.41
N ILE A 126 -9.45 -6.91 5.37
CA ILE A 126 -10.14 -6.22 6.46
C ILE A 126 -9.13 -5.39 7.27
N ILE A 127 -8.01 -5.97 7.70
CA ILE A 127 -6.96 -5.25 8.45
C ILE A 127 -6.39 -4.07 7.64
N SER A 128 -6.26 -4.20 6.33
CA SER A 128 -5.82 -3.10 5.46
C SER A 128 -6.80 -1.92 5.47
N ASN A 129 -8.11 -2.17 5.59
CA ASN A 129 -9.10 -1.12 5.78
C ASN A 129 -9.04 -0.53 7.19
N LEU A 130 -8.94 -1.37 8.22
CA LEU A 130 -8.85 -0.92 9.62
C LEU A 130 -7.63 -0.01 9.86
N THR A 131 -6.52 -0.27 9.18
CA THR A 131 -5.31 0.56 9.26
C THR A 131 -5.42 1.89 8.52
N ARG A 132 -6.54 2.22 7.88
CA ARG A 132 -6.77 3.58 7.33
C ARG A 132 -7.01 4.63 8.41
N CYS A 133 -7.33 4.23 9.64
CA CYS A 133 -7.41 5.12 10.80
C CYS A 133 -6.21 4.96 11.73
N LYS A 134 -5.95 5.99 12.54
CA LYS A 134 -4.81 6.05 13.46
C LYS A 134 -4.87 4.93 14.51
N GLU A 135 -6.06 4.65 15.02
CA GLU A 135 -6.31 3.59 16.01
C GLU A 135 -5.91 2.21 15.48
N GLY A 136 -6.27 1.92 14.21
CA GLY A 136 -5.89 0.66 13.57
C GLY A 136 -4.38 0.55 13.34
N VAL A 137 -3.74 1.62 12.89
CA VAL A 137 -2.26 1.66 12.76
C VAL A 137 -1.59 1.42 14.11
N TYR A 138 -2.02 2.11 15.16
CA TYR A 138 -1.43 1.98 16.49
C TYR A 138 -1.61 0.58 17.04
N LYS A 139 -2.78 -0.06 16.84
CA LYS A 139 -3.00 -1.45 17.22
C LYS A 139 -2.05 -2.40 16.47
N VAL A 140 -1.92 -2.28 15.14
CA VAL A 140 -1.02 -3.13 14.35
C VAL A 140 0.46 -2.94 14.70
N LEU A 141 0.84 -1.78 15.23
CA LEU A 141 2.21 -1.49 15.65
C LEU A 141 2.47 -1.72 17.14
N ASP A 142 1.49 -2.22 17.90
CA ASP A 142 1.57 -2.34 19.36
C ASP A 142 1.96 -1.01 20.06
N ILE A 143 1.48 0.12 19.51
CA ILE A 143 1.71 1.46 20.04
C ILE A 143 0.57 1.81 21.00
N ASN A 144 0.93 2.09 22.25
CA ASN A 144 -0.02 2.63 23.22
C ASN A 144 -0.18 4.15 23.01
N ASN A 145 -1.40 4.67 23.18
CA ASN A 145 -1.68 6.11 22.98
C ASN A 145 -0.83 7.03 23.87
N ASP A 146 -0.38 6.56 25.03
CA ASP A 146 0.45 7.31 25.97
C ASP A 146 1.96 7.11 25.76
N SER A 147 2.35 6.37 24.72
CA SER A 147 3.76 6.09 24.48
C SER A 147 4.46 7.26 23.78
N ASN A 148 5.37 7.92 24.50
CA ASN A 148 6.30 8.88 23.92
C ASN A 148 7.34 8.13 23.06
N ILE A 149 7.05 7.96 21.76
CA ILE A 149 7.96 7.31 20.82
C ILE A 149 9.03 8.30 20.39
N ASN A 150 10.26 8.08 20.86
CA ASN A 150 11.42 8.82 20.38
C ASN A 150 11.83 8.31 18.99
N ILE A 151 11.37 9.00 17.94
CA ILE A 151 11.70 8.65 16.55
C ILE A 151 13.21 8.70 16.24
N LYS A 152 14.00 9.43 17.04
CA LYS A 152 15.46 9.53 16.88
C LYS A 152 16.20 8.36 17.54
N GLU A 153 15.52 7.53 18.32
CA GLU A 153 16.13 6.34 18.92
C GLU A 153 16.53 5.35 17.82
N ASP A 154 17.75 4.81 17.88
CA ASP A 154 18.26 3.84 16.89
C ASP A 154 17.80 2.41 17.15
N ASN A 155 17.08 2.17 18.25
CA ASN A 155 16.56 0.85 18.57
C ASN A 155 15.38 0.50 17.65
N PHE A 156 15.57 -0.55 16.86
CA PHE A 156 14.50 -1.17 16.08
C PHE A 156 13.40 -1.69 17.00
N LYS A 157 12.16 -1.29 16.75
CA LYS A 157 10.98 -1.82 17.47
C LYS A 157 10.37 -2.99 16.76
N VAL A 158 9.83 -3.90 17.56
CA VAL A 158 9.18 -5.13 17.09
C VAL A 158 7.71 -5.05 17.46
N SER A 159 6.84 -5.36 16.51
CA SER A 159 5.41 -5.57 16.76
C SER A 159 5.02 -6.99 16.38
N PHE A 160 4.18 -7.61 17.22
CA PHE A 160 3.66 -8.95 16.98
C PHE A 160 2.80 -8.99 15.72
N PHE A 161 1.83 -8.08 15.62
CA PHE A 161 0.89 -8.04 14.50
C PHE A 161 1.59 -7.71 13.18
N LEU A 162 2.45 -6.68 13.17
CA LEU A 162 3.22 -6.34 11.98
C LEU A 162 4.10 -7.52 11.51
N ASN A 163 4.83 -8.17 12.42
CA ASN A 163 5.67 -9.31 12.08
C ASN A 163 4.88 -10.46 11.45
N LYS A 164 3.67 -10.71 11.96
CA LYS A 164 2.82 -11.77 11.45
C LYS A 164 2.29 -11.46 10.03
N LEU A 165 1.95 -10.21 9.74
CA LEU A 165 1.60 -9.77 8.38
C LEU A 165 2.80 -9.88 7.44
N LEU A 166 3.98 -9.44 7.89
CA LEU A 166 5.22 -9.55 7.12
C LEU A 166 5.59 -10.99 6.81
N TYR A 167 5.38 -11.91 7.77
CA TYR A 167 5.54 -13.35 7.53
C TYR A 167 4.75 -13.80 6.31
N PHE A 168 3.46 -13.44 6.23
CA PHE A 168 2.62 -13.78 5.07
C PHE A 168 3.09 -13.11 3.79
N PHE A 169 3.45 -11.82 3.84
CA PHE A 169 3.94 -11.10 2.65
C PHE A 169 5.22 -11.70 2.08
N PHE A 170 6.09 -12.25 2.93
CA PHE A 170 7.33 -12.90 2.50
C PHE A 170 7.16 -14.35 2.04
N LEU A 171 5.95 -14.93 2.15
CA LEU A 171 5.68 -16.23 1.54
C LEU A 171 5.64 -16.12 0.00
N PRO A 172 5.91 -17.24 -0.71
CA PRO A 172 5.70 -17.32 -2.15
C PRO A 172 4.28 -16.90 -2.54
N ILE A 173 4.16 -16.32 -3.73
CA ILE A 173 2.88 -15.92 -4.30
C ILE A 173 1.96 -17.14 -4.38
N LYS A 174 0.75 -16.99 -3.86
CA LYS A 174 -0.32 -17.99 -3.91
C LYS A 174 -1.59 -17.33 -4.45
N PRO A 175 -2.47 -18.08 -5.14
CA PRO A 175 -3.75 -17.54 -5.59
C PRO A 175 -4.63 -17.16 -4.39
N SER A 176 -5.39 -16.08 -4.55
CA SER A 176 -6.42 -15.64 -3.61
C SER A 176 -7.75 -16.36 -3.87
N ILE A 177 -8.62 -16.41 -2.86
CA ILE A 177 -10.03 -16.76 -3.02
C ILE A 177 -10.70 -15.80 -4.01
N ASN A 178 -10.30 -14.53 -3.99
CA ASN A 178 -10.68 -13.56 -5.00
C ASN A 178 -9.89 -13.80 -6.29
N LYS A 179 -10.55 -14.34 -7.31
CA LYS A 179 -9.95 -14.68 -8.61
C LYS A 179 -9.34 -13.48 -9.35
N ASN A 180 -9.66 -12.25 -8.96
CA ASN A 180 -9.07 -11.04 -9.53
C ASN A 180 -7.69 -10.72 -8.93
N LEU A 181 -7.26 -11.43 -7.88
CA LEU A 181 -5.97 -11.24 -7.22
C LEU A 181 -5.07 -12.45 -7.43
N SER A 182 -3.93 -12.23 -8.07
CA SER A 182 -2.91 -13.25 -8.31
C SER A 182 -2.06 -13.57 -7.08
N ASP A 183 -2.01 -12.65 -6.11
CA ASP A 183 -1.25 -12.80 -4.86
C ASP A 183 -2.15 -12.61 -3.65
N LYS A 184 -2.35 -13.72 -2.93
CA LYS A 184 -3.13 -13.83 -1.69
C LYS A 184 -2.70 -12.83 -0.61
N TYR A 185 -1.43 -12.45 -0.59
CA TYR A 185 -0.86 -11.62 0.47
C TYR A 185 -0.61 -10.17 0.05
N ILE A 186 -1.05 -9.78 -1.15
CA ILE A 186 -0.74 -8.46 -1.72
C ILE A 186 -1.24 -7.30 -0.84
N TYR A 187 -2.36 -7.47 -0.14
CA TYR A 187 -2.93 -6.43 0.73
C TYR A 187 -2.10 -6.11 1.98
N VAL A 188 -1.06 -6.91 2.29
CA VAL A 188 -0.08 -6.49 3.29
C VAL A 188 0.63 -5.21 2.84
N SER A 189 0.81 -4.98 1.52
CA SER A 189 1.37 -3.72 1.03
C SER A 189 0.51 -2.52 1.43
N HIS A 190 -0.82 -2.65 1.42
CA HIS A 190 -1.74 -1.60 1.85
C HIS A 190 -1.61 -1.31 3.35
N VAL A 191 -1.45 -2.35 4.17
CA VAL A 191 -1.13 -2.15 5.59
C VAL A 191 0.20 -1.41 5.74
N LEU A 192 1.25 -1.83 5.03
CA LEU A 192 2.56 -1.17 5.07
C LEU A 192 2.48 0.32 4.68
N ILE A 193 1.73 0.66 3.63
CA ILE A 193 1.49 2.04 3.19
C ILE A 193 0.82 2.85 4.31
N ASN A 194 -0.22 2.31 4.92
CA ASN A 194 -0.96 2.99 5.97
C ASN A 194 -0.08 3.24 7.20
N ILE A 195 0.63 2.22 7.68
CA ILE A 195 1.49 2.37 8.86
C ILE A 195 2.66 3.31 8.60
N SER A 196 3.25 3.35 7.39
CA SER A 196 4.38 4.24 7.09
C SER A 196 3.98 5.70 6.89
N SER A 197 2.68 5.99 6.79
CA SER A 197 2.17 7.36 6.66
C SER A 197 2.26 8.18 7.96
N ILE A 198 2.39 7.52 9.12
CA ILE A 198 2.55 8.16 10.42
C ILE A 198 4.03 8.25 10.81
N LYS A 199 4.43 9.32 11.51
CA LYS A 199 5.86 9.57 11.83
C LYS A 199 6.40 8.58 12.86
N GLU A 200 5.55 8.15 13.78
CA GLU A 200 5.87 7.30 14.91
C GLU A 200 6.23 5.87 14.49
N SER A 201 5.81 5.43 13.30
CA SER A 201 6.10 4.08 12.80
C SER A 201 7.54 3.91 12.30
N ILE A 202 8.29 5.00 12.09
CA ILE A 202 9.60 4.92 11.44
C ILE A 202 10.60 4.02 12.18
N VAL A 203 10.48 3.93 13.51
CA VAL A 203 11.31 3.10 14.38
C VAL A 203 11.15 1.60 14.11
N PHE A 204 10.05 1.17 13.48
CA PHE A 204 9.80 -0.22 13.06
C PHE A 204 10.44 -0.55 11.71
N PHE A 205 11.08 0.42 11.03
CA PHE A 205 11.72 0.20 9.73
C PHE A 205 13.23 0.40 9.78
N LYS A 206 13.79 0.84 10.92
CA LYS A 206 15.23 1.05 11.17
C LYS A 206 16.02 -0.25 11.29
N ASN A 207 15.96 -1.10 10.28
CA ASN A 207 16.67 -2.38 10.26
C ASN A 207 16.97 -2.79 8.82
N VAL A 208 18.27 -2.85 8.49
CA VAL A 208 18.74 -3.17 7.13
C VAL A 208 18.31 -4.57 6.70
N ALA A 209 18.34 -5.57 7.60
CA ALA A 209 17.91 -6.92 7.27
C ALA A 209 16.41 -6.99 6.94
N PHE A 210 15.58 -6.22 7.65
CA PHE A 210 14.16 -6.06 7.33
C PHE A 210 13.97 -5.38 5.96
N LEU A 211 14.67 -4.27 5.71
CA LEU A 211 14.60 -3.56 4.43
C LEU A 211 15.05 -4.45 3.26
N ASN A 212 16.02 -5.33 3.46
CA ASN A 212 16.44 -6.30 2.46
C ASN A 212 15.36 -7.35 2.18
N LYS A 213 14.64 -7.84 3.21
CA LYS A 213 13.49 -8.73 2.98
C LYS A 213 12.39 -8.08 2.16
N ILE A 214 12.14 -6.78 2.39
CA ILE A 214 11.24 -5.96 1.57
C ILE A 214 11.78 -5.84 0.13
N SER A 215 13.09 -5.61 0.00
CA SER A 215 13.76 -5.48 -1.29
C SER A 215 13.59 -6.76 -2.13
N ASP A 216 13.73 -7.94 -1.53
CA ASP A 216 13.50 -9.20 -2.26
C ASP A 216 12.07 -9.32 -2.83
N GLN A 217 11.08 -8.68 -2.19
CA GLN A 217 9.70 -8.67 -2.70
C GLN A 217 9.53 -7.77 -3.93
N ILE A 218 10.33 -6.71 -4.07
CA ILE A 218 10.20 -5.79 -5.20
C ILE A 218 10.74 -6.37 -6.50
N LEU A 219 11.39 -7.53 -6.49
CA LEU A 219 11.78 -8.25 -7.71
C LEU A 219 10.56 -8.79 -8.48
N ASN A 220 9.40 -8.92 -7.83
CA ASN A 220 8.13 -9.17 -8.50
C ASN A 220 7.44 -7.84 -8.85
N VAL A 221 7.11 -7.65 -10.13
CA VAL A 221 6.57 -6.38 -10.66
C VAL A 221 5.26 -5.96 -9.97
N GLU A 222 4.35 -6.90 -9.70
CA GLU A 222 3.07 -6.59 -9.05
C GLU A 222 3.26 -6.22 -7.58
N ARG A 223 4.10 -6.96 -6.83
CA ARG A 223 4.48 -6.58 -5.46
C ARG A 223 5.19 -5.24 -5.42
N PHE A 224 6.08 -4.97 -6.38
CA PHE A 224 6.78 -3.69 -6.47
C PHE A 224 5.79 -2.54 -6.70
N ARG A 225 4.90 -2.68 -7.67
CA ARG A 225 3.83 -1.72 -7.94
C ARG A 225 3.01 -1.44 -6.69
N ALA A 226 2.64 -2.49 -5.95
CA ALA A 226 1.82 -2.40 -4.76
C ALA A 226 2.53 -1.76 -3.56
N ILE A 227 3.85 -1.95 -3.41
CA ILE A 227 4.63 -1.46 -2.25
C ILE A 227 5.36 -0.13 -2.50
N LEU A 228 5.40 0.37 -3.74
CA LEU A 228 5.99 1.67 -4.06
C LEU A 228 5.50 2.84 -3.18
N PRO A 229 4.19 3.01 -2.88
CA PRO A 229 3.76 4.07 -1.97
C PRO A 229 4.36 3.93 -0.55
N PHE A 230 4.61 2.71 -0.07
CA PHE A 230 5.33 2.52 1.19
C PHE A 230 6.79 2.99 1.08
N ILE A 231 7.48 2.67 -0.01
CA ILE A 231 8.86 3.14 -0.26
C ILE A 231 8.89 4.67 -0.33
N ILE A 232 7.92 5.30 -1.00
CA ILE A 232 7.77 6.76 -1.03
C ILE A 232 7.68 7.32 0.39
N ASN A 233 6.79 6.78 1.22
CA ASN A 233 6.63 7.23 2.61
C ASN A 233 7.93 7.11 3.42
N LEU A 234 8.70 6.02 3.24
CA LEU A 234 10.03 5.89 3.86
C LEU A 234 10.98 7.00 3.38
N CYS A 235 11.03 7.25 2.07
CA CYS A 235 11.90 8.27 1.50
C CYS A 235 11.59 9.67 2.03
N LEU A 236 10.31 9.98 2.30
CA LEU A 236 9.88 11.25 2.86
C LEU A 236 10.34 11.49 4.32
N ASN A 237 10.86 10.46 5.00
CA ASN A 237 11.33 10.57 6.38
C ASN A 237 12.86 10.44 6.47
N GLU A 238 13.55 11.57 6.63
CA GLU A 238 15.02 11.64 6.65
C GLU A 238 15.68 10.77 7.71
N VAL A 239 14.96 10.45 8.80
CA VAL A 239 15.48 9.60 9.88
C VAL A 239 15.81 8.18 9.40
N ILE A 240 15.16 7.70 8.35
CA ILE A 240 15.43 6.36 7.79
C ILE A 240 16.51 6.34 6.72
N HIS A 241 16.98 7.50 6.27
CA HIS A 241 17.97 7.62 5.20
C HIS A 241 19.27 6.86 5.48
N PRO A 242 19.83 6.86 6.72
CA PRO A 242 21.00 6.04 7.05
C PRO A 242 20.79 4.53 6.84
N TYR A 243 19.55 4.04 6.93
CA TYR A 243 19.21 2.62 6.81
C TYR A 243 18.88 2.22 5.37
N ILE A 244 18.12 3.04 4.63
CA ILE A 244 17.79 2.76 3.22
C ILE A 244 18.98 2.95 2.28
N PHE A 245 19.96 3.77 2.67
CA PHE A 245 21.21 4.00 1.95
C PHE A 245 22.44 3.35 2.63
N HIS A 246 22.19 2.44 3.58
CA HIS A 246 23.25 1.64 4.17
C HIS A 246 23.89 0.77 3.08
N ASP A 247 25.20 0.53 3.17
CA ASP A 247 25.94 -0.16 2.10
C ASP A 247 25.48 -1.63 1.93
N ASP A 248 25.05 -2.27 3.01
CA ASP A 248 24.42 -3.60 2.99
C ASP A 248 22.93 -3.60 2.61
N CYS A 249 22.32 -2.45 2.32
CA CYS A 249 20.89 -2.33 1.98
C CYS A 249 20.68 -2.36 0.47
N TYR A 250 19.83 -3.28 0.00
CA TYR A 250 19.59 -3.50 -1.43
C TYR A 250 18.41 -2.74 -1.99
N LEU A 251 17.69 -1.97 -1.16
CA LEU A 251 16.44 -1.32 -1.56
C LEU A 251 16.61 -0.41 -2.77
N PHE A 252 17.52 0.55 -2.71
CA PHE A 252 17.75 1.45 -3.84
C PHE A 252 18.41 0.77 -5.04
N PRO A 253 19.43 -0.08 -4.88
CA PRO A 253 19.94 -0.86 -6.01
C PRO A 253 18.85 -1.62 -6.76
N TYR A 254 17.92 -2.27 -6.06
CA TYR A 254 16.82 -2.99 -6.70
C TYR A 254 15.76 -2.06 -7.30
N VAL A 255 15.43 -0.93 -6.65
CA VAL A 255 14.52 0.07 -7.25
C VAL A 255 15.10 0.62 -8.56
N LEU A 256 16.40 0.94 -8.57
CA LEU A 256 17.08 1.52 -9.72
C LEU A 256 17.32 0.51 -10.85
N SER A 257 17.41 -0.79 -10.55
CA SER A 257 17.56 -1.81 -11.60
C SER A 257 16.35 -1.90 -12.53
N TYR A 258 15.18 -1.39 -12.14
CA TYR A 258 14.00 -1.27 -13.02
C TYR A 258 14.13 -0.15 -14.06
N LEU A 259 15.06 0.80 -13.85
CA LEU A 259 15.31 1.94 -14.73
C LEU A 259 16.56 1.78 -15.58
N TYR A 260 17.23 0.62 -15.52
CA TYR A 260 18.46 0.37 -16.25
C TYR A 260 18.34 -0.87 -17.13
N THR A 261 18.96 -0.82 -18.31
CA THR A 261 19.10 -1.98 -19.19
C THR A 261 20.53 -2.19 -19.68
N ASN A 262 20.97 -3.45 -19.63
CA ASN A 262 22.27 -3.88 -20.15
C ASN A 262 22.29 -3.92 -21.69
N ASP A 263 21.12 -3.98 -22.34
CA ASP A 263 20.98 -4.11 -23.79
C ASP A 263 21.14 -2.79 -24.55
N TYR A 264 21.63 -1.74 -23.89
CA TYR A 264 21.87 -0.43 -24.50
C TYR A 264 22.60 -0.49 -25.84
N ASN A 265 23.62 -1.35 -25.94
CA ASN A 265 24.41 -1.54 -27.15
C ASN A 265 23.63 -2.28 -28.27
N ILE A 266 22.68 -3.15 -27.91
CA ILE A 266 21.84 -3.87 -28.87
C ILE A 266 20.81 -2.91 -29.48
N THR A 267 20.18 -2.06 -28.66
CA THR A 267 19.24 -1.03 -29.14
C THR A 267 19.89 0.02 -30.05
N LYS A 268 21.17 0.35 -29.86
CA LYS A 268 21.93 1.22 -30.76
C LYS A 268 22.28 0.55 -32.10
N SER A 269 22.62 -0.74 -32.08
CA SER A 269 23.04 -1.47 -33.30
C SER A 269 21.94 -1.64 -34.36
N GLY A 270 20.67 -1.53 -33.97
CA GLY A 270 19.52 -1.52 -34.89
C GLY A 270 19.18 -0.14 -35.47
N SER A 271 19.81 0.94 -34.98
CA SER A 271 19.56 2.32 -35.43
C SER A 271 20.78 2.85 -36.18
N TYR A 272 20.93 2.43 -37.45
CA TYR A 272 21.77 3.13 -38.41
C TYR A 272 21.18 4.52 -38.65
N ASN A 273 21.53 5.51 -37.81
CA ASN A 273 21.49 6.91 -38.22
C ASN A 273 22.41 7.78 -37.36
N ASN A 274 23.23 8.56 -38.07
CA ASN A 274 24.22 9.51 -37.62
C ASN A 274 23.69 10.49 -36.56
N SER A 275 24.34 10.55 -35.40
CA SER A 275 24.59 11.82 -34.70
C SER A 275 25.83 11.71 -33.80
N ASN A 276 26.81 12.58 -34.05
CA ASN A 276 28.13 12.65 -33.42
C ASN A 276 28.10 13.35 -32.04
N ASN A 277 27.19 12.97 -31.14
CA ASN A 277 27.26 13.37 -29.73
C ASN A 277 27.34 12.11 -28.86
N ASN A 278 28.51 11.46 -28.90
CA ASN A 278 28.80 10.26 -28.13
C ASN A 278 29.18 10.64 -26.70
N GLU A 279 28.18 10.81 -25.82
CA GLU A 279 28.42 10.54 -24.41
C GLU A 279 28.33 9.02 -24.21
N GLU A 280 29.48 8.34 -24.18
CA GLU A 280 29.54 6.94 -23.78
C GLU A 280 29.03 6.81 -22.33
N ILE A 281 28.07 5.91 -22.10
CA ILE A 281 27.60 5.59 -20.75
C ILE A 281 28.73 4.84 -20.06
N ASN A 282 29.31 5.44 -19.02
CA ASN A 282 30.37 4.81 -18.26
C ASN A 282 29.78 3.79 -17.27
N THR A 283 29.61 2.55 -17.76
CA THR A 283 29.07 1.44 -16.96
C THR A 283 29.91 1.10 -15.73
N GLN A 284 31.18 1.53 -15.65
CA GLN A 284 32.04 1.33 -14.48
C GLN A 284 31.54 2.05 -13.23
N ASN A 285 30.72 3.09 -13.39
CA ASN A 285 30.17 3.88 -12.29
C ASN A 285 28.84 3.33 -11.75
N ILE A 286 28.22 2.36 -12.44
CA ILE A 286 26.93 1.81 -12.03
C ILE A 286 27.15 0.74 -10.98
N HIS A 287 26.43 0.85 -9.87
CA HIS A 287 26.56 -0.09 -8.78
C HIS A 287 26.32 -1.54 -9.23
N HIS A 288 27.22 -2.46 -8.87
CA HIS A 288 27.23 -3.84 -9.37
C HIS A 288 25.90 -4.60 -9.15
N ILE A 289 25.20 -4.35 -8.04
CA ILE A 289 23.88 -4.96 -7.77
C ILE A 289 22.85 -4.52 -8.82
N ILE A 290 22.88 -3.26 -9.25
CA ILE A 290 21.97 -2.73 -10.28
C ILE A 290 22.20 -3.47 -11.59
N MET A 291 23.46 -3.61 -12.01
CA MET A 291 23.83 -4.34 -13.22
C MET A 291 23.46 -5.83 -13.18
N ASN A 292 23.60 -6.45 -12.01
CA ASN A 292 23.29 -7.87 -11.81
C ASN A 292 21.78 -8.16 -11.80
N LYS A 293 20.95 -7.16 -11.46
CA LYS A 293 19.48 -7.30 -11.36
C LYS A 293 18.74 -6.64 -12.51
N SER A 294 19.40 -5.78 -13.28
CA SER A 294 18.82 -5.19 -14.48
C SER A 294 18.59 -6.26 -15.54
N SER A 295 17.48 -6.09 -16.25
CA SER A 295 17.17 -6.87 -17.45
C SER A 295 16.68 -5.90 -18.52
N ILE A 296 15.37 -5.82 -18.69
CA ILE A 296 14.71 -4.85 -19.55
C ILE A 296 14.14 -3.75 -18.67
N LEU A 297 14.11 -2.52 -19.20
CA LEU A 297 13.43 -1.40 -18.57
C LEU A 297 11.98 -1.77 -18.27
N VAL A 298 11.53 -1.39 -17.07
CA VAL A 298 10.14 -1.62 -16.68
C VAL A 298 9.19 -0.98 -17.70
N SER A 299 8.16 -1.68 -18.15
CA SER A 299 7.16 -1.11 -19.06
C SER A 299 6.06 -0.35 -18.32
N CYS A 300 5.82 -0.68 -17.06
CA CYS A 300 4.75 -0.11 -16.24
C CYS A 300 4.97 1.39 -15.96
N SER A 301 4.12 2.25 -16.53
CA SER A 301 4.16 3.70 -16.33
C SER A 301 4.00 4.12 -14.87
N VAL A 302 3.15 3.41 -14.12
CA VAL A 302 2.94 3.68 -12.68
C VAL A 302 4.22 3.49 -11.89
N ILE A 303 5.02 2.47 -12.22
CA ILE A 303 6.31 2.24 -11.58
C ILE A 303 7.28 3.37 -11.93
N LYS A 304 7.44 3.69 -13.23
CA LYS A 304 8.30 4.78 -13.70
C LYS A 304 8.01 6.11 -13.00
N SER A 305 6.75 6.53 -13.04
CA SER A 305 6.28 7.79 -12.44
C SER A 305 6.58 7.84 -10.93
N ARG A 306 6.30 6.75 -10.19
CA ARG A 306 6.57 6.70 -8.75
C ARG A 306 8.05 6.72 -8.42
N ILE A 307 8.91 6.06 -9.22
CA ILE A 307 10.36 6.15 -9.02
C ILE A 307 10.86 7.57 -9.30
N LEU A 308 10.34 8.26 -10.34
CA LEU A 308 10.67 9.66 -10.59
C LEU A 308 10.29 10.57 -9.41
N ILE A 309 9.13 10.35 -8.78
CA ILE A 309 8.73 11.07 -7.55
C ILE A 309 9.74 10.84 -6.43
N ILE A 310 10.16 9.58 -6.22
CA ILE A 310 11.19 9.23 -5.22
C ILE A 310 12.49 9.97 -5.50
N LEU A 311 12.98 9.90 -6.75
CA LEU A 311 14.23 10.56 -7.16
C LEU A 311 14.13 12.08 -6.99
N PHE A 312 13.05 12.70 -7.45
CA PHE A 312 12.85 14.14 -7.35
C PHE A 312 12.87 14.63 -5.91
N TYR A 313 12.30 13.87 -4.97
CA TYR A 313 12.35 14.20 -3.55
C TYR A 313 13.79 14.09 -3.00
N LEU A 314 14.45 12.95 -3.24
CA LEU A 314 15.77 12.65 -2.68
C LEU A 314 16.86 13.56 -3.24
N CYS A 315 16.76 13.98 -4.51
CA CYS A 315 17.75 14.89 -5.12
C CYS A 315 17.80 16.28 -4.45
N ASN A 316 16.74 16.68 -3.74
CA ASN A 316 16.71 17.97 -3.02
C ASN A 316 17.53 17.95 -1.73
N ARG A 317 18.05 16.79 -1.31
CA ARG A 317 18.83 16.63 -0.08
C ARG A 317 20.25 16.21 -0.41
N ASP A 318 21.22 16.92 0.15
CA ASP A 318 22.65 16.69 -0.05
C ASP A 318 23.08 15.24 0.20
N TYR A 319 22.77 14.71 1.38
CA TYR A 319 23.13 13.33 1.76
C TYR A 319 22.53 12.29 0.80
N SER A 320 21.23 12.38 0.52
CA SER A 320 20.55 11.43 -0.35
C SER A 320 21.02 11.55 -1.80
N ARG A 321 21.28 12.78 -2.28
CA ARG A 321 21.84 13.05 -3.60
C ARG A 321 23.21 12.42 -3.78
N GLU A 322 24.12 12.58 -2.82
CA GLU A 322 25.44 11.92 -2.83
C GLU A 322 25.31 10.40 -2.91
N LYS A 323 24.43 9.82 -2.10
CA LYS A 323 24.18 8.37 -2.13
C LYS A 323 23.62 7.91 -3.47
N LEU A 324 22.69 8.64 -4.09
CA LEU A 324 22.20 8.34 -5.44
C LEU A 324 23.32 8.44 -6.49
N LEU A 325 24.19 9.46 -6.41
CA LEU A 325 25.36 9.59 -7.28
C LEU A 325 26.32 8.40 -7.11
N SER A 326 26.54 7.92 -5.88
CA SER A 326 27.37 6.74 -5.60
C SER A 326 26.81 5.44 -6.20
N TYR A 327 25.51 5.39 -6.52
CA TYR A 327 24.90 4.27 -7.25
C TYR A 327 25.00 4.40 -8.78
N GLY A 328 25.53 5.50 -9.30
CA GLY A 328 25.61 5.77 -10.74
C GLY A 328 24.30 6.31 -11.34
N ILE A 329 23.46 7.01 -10.55
CA ILE A 329 22.15 7.49 -11.01
C ILE A 329 22.22 8.34 -12.30
N SER A 330 23.28 9.13 -12.48
CA SER A 330 23.46 9.97 -13.68
C SER A 330 23.55 9.13 -14.94
N ASP A 331 24.32 8.05 -14.90
CA ASP A 331 24.48 7.12 -16.03
C ASP A 331 23.20 6.29 -16.25
N ILE A 332 22.51 5.92 -15.17
CA ILE A 332 21.21 5.24 -15.23
C ILE A 332 20.14 6.11 -15.91
N LEU A 333 20.04 7.40 -15.55
CA LEU A 333 19.08 8.31 -16.15
C LEU A 333 19.39 8.57 -17.64
N LYS A 334 20.67 8.69 -18.01
CA LYS A 334 21.09 8.78 -19.42
C LYS A 334 20.71 7.53 -20.20
N ASN A 335 20.96 6.34 -19.63
CA ASN A 335 20.55 5.05 -20.19
C ASN A 335 19.03 5.01 -20.40
N TRP A 336 18.25 5.29 -19.36
CA TRP A 336 16.79 5.26 -19.44
C TRP A 336 16.26 6.24 -20.50
N LYS A 337 16.69 7.50 -20.45
CA LYS A 337 16.25 8.55 -21.39
C LYS A 337 16.43 8.14 -22.85
N SER A 338 17.56 7.51 -23.18
CA SER A 338 17.88 7.10 -24.54
C SER A 338 16.99 5.97 -25.08
N CYS A 339 16.40 5.17 -24.20
CA CYS A 339 15.54 4.04 -24.54
C CYS A 339 14.05 4.37 -24.34
N GLU A 340 13.73 5.48 -23.69
CA GLU A 340 12.36 5.92 -23.40
C GLU A 340 11.72 6.52 -24.65
N LYS A 341 10.45 6.18 -24.90
CA LYS A 341 9.67 6.69 -26.03
C LYS A 341 8.63 7.71 -25.60
N ASN A 342 8.25 7.71 -24.33
CA ASN A 342 7.27 8.66 -23.81
C ASN A 342 7.94 10.01 -23.51
N ALA A 343 7.52 11.06 -24.24
CA ALA A 343 8.03 12.41 -24.09
C ALA A 343 7.86 13.01 -22.69
N GLU A 344 6.78 12.67 -21.98
CA GLU A 344 6.54 13.11 -20.60
C GLU A 344 7.63 12.58 -19.66
N PHE A 345 7.93 11.28 -19.74
CA PHE A 345 9.01 10.68 -18.95
C PHE A 345 10.39 11.22 -19.35
N ILE A 346 10.63 11.50 -20.63
CA ILE A 346 11.89 12.14 -21.06
C ILE A 346 12.07 13.50 -20.37
N ASN A 347 11.03 14.33 -20.34
CA ASN A 347 11.05 15.63 -19.67
C ASN A 347 11.25 15.49 -18.15
N ASP A 348 10.57 14.54 -17.51
CA ASP A 348 10.75 14.29 -16.08
C ASP A 348 12.16 13.79 -15.74
N ILE A 349 12.75 12.94 -16.59
CA ILE A 349 14.14 12.49 -16.44
C ILE A 349 15.10 13.67 -16.56
N GLU A 350 14.88 14.59 -17.50
CA GLU A 350 15.68 15.82 -17.62
C GLU A 350 15.57 16.70 -16.37
N ASN A 351 14.35 16.89 -15.83
CA ASN A 351 14.13 17.65 -14.60
C ASN A 351 14.88 17.06 -13.40
N VAL A 352 14.84 15.73 -13.24
CA VAL A 352 15.61 15.05 -12.18
C VAL A 352 17.12 15.18 -12.42
N THR A 353 17.57 15.07 -13.66
CA THR A 353 19.00 15.20 -14.03
C THR A 353 19.51 16.60 -13.72
N ASN A 354 18.76 17.66 -14.06
CA ASN A 354 19.14 19.04 -13.77
C ASN A 354 19.30 19.27 -12.26
N LYS A 355 18.38 18.74 -11.44
CA LYS A 355 18.47 18.84 -9.97
C LYS A 355 19.70 18.14 -9.38
N LEU A 356 20.13 17.02 -9.96
CA LEU A 356 21.37 16.36 -9.55
C LEU A 356 22.61 17.25 -9.79
N ILE A 357 22.61 18.01 -10.89
CA ILE A 357 23.70 18.91 -11.29
C ILE A 357 23.70 20.21 -10.46
N GLU A 358 22.55 20.87 -10.30
CA GLU A 358 22.42 22.12 -9.54
C GLU A 358 22.98 22.00 -8.12
N GLY A 359 22.67 20.90 -7.45
CA GLY A 359 23.16 20.62 -6.10
C GLY A 359 24.62 20.18 -6.01
N SER A 360 25.27 19.90 -7.14
CA SER A 360 26.71 19.62 -7.22
C SER A 360 27.51 20.92 -7.41
N ASN A 361 27.00 21.83 -8.25
CA ASN A 361 27.64 23.12 -8.54
C ASN A 361 27.60 24.11 -7.37
N SER A 362 26.56 24.03 -6.51
CA SER A 362 26.48 24.89 -5.31
C SER A 362 27.60 24.64 -4.30
N ARG A 363 28.29 23.49 -4.36
CA ARG A 363 29.42 23.17 -3.48
C ARG A 363 30.76 23.65 -4.00
N GLU A 364 30.98 23.65 -5.32
CA GLU A 364 32.18 24.24 -5.91
C GLU A 364 32.27 25.74 -5.60
N ALA A 365 31.13 26.43 -5.50
CA ALA A 365 31.07 27.85 -5.14
C ALA A 365 31.30 28.16 -3.64
N ILE A 366 31.27 27.17 -2.75
CA ILE A 366 31.50 27.34 -1.30
C ILE A 366 32.91 26.86 -0.90
N ALA A 367 33.57 26.06 -1.76
CA ALA A 367 34.92 25.55 -1.55
C ALA A 367 36.04 26.41 -2.15
N THR A 368 35.69 27.56 -2.75
CA THR A 368 36.60 28.64 -3.16
C THR A 368 36.48 29.84 -2.23
#